data_AF-A0A9E5TQ50-F1
#
_entry.id   AF-A0A9E5TQ50-F1
#
_cell.length_a   1.000
_cell.length_b   1.000
_cell.length_c   1.000
_cell.angle_alpha   90.00
_cell.angle_beta   90.00
_cell.angle_gamma   90.00
#
_symmetry.space_group_name_H-M   'P 1'
#
loop_
_entity.id
_entity.type
_entity.pdbx_description
1 polymer ?
#
loop_
_entity_poly.entity_id
_entity_poly.type
_entity_poly.pdbx_seq_one_letter_code
_entity_poly.pdbx_strand_id
1 'polypeptide(L)'
;GDVEKGFQEADVIVDQTYTTSRVEQAYLEPDAGFGYVDDDGGIVLHVSTQNPHYDQAEVAAVLGLDLDRVRVIQAATGGGFGSKLDVSVQCYLGLA
;
A
#
# COMPACT_ATOMS: atom_id res chain seq x y z
N GLY A 1 -24.30 16.66 -22.16
CA GLY A 1 -24.66 15.65 -23.18
C GLY A 1 -25.93 14.96 -22.75
N ASP A 2 -26.59 14.26 -23.66
CA ASP A 2 -27.80 13.48 -23.40
C ASP A 2 -27.55 12.04 -23.90
N VAL A 3 -27.45 11.10 -22.95
CA VAL A 3 -27.15 9.70 -23.26
C VAL A 3 -28.32 9.05 -23.99
N GLU A 4 -29.56 9.38 -23.62
CA GLU A 4 -30.77 8.81 -24.20
C GLU A 4 -30.88 9.18 -25.68
N LYS A 5 -30.70 10.48 -25.97
CA LYS A 5 -30.61 10.97 -27.34
C LYS A 5 -29.48 10.30 -28.12
N GLY A 6 -28.31 10.14 -27.50
CA GLY A 6 -27.16 9.49 -28.12
C GLY A 6 -27.38 8.02 -28.48
N PHE A 7 -28.08 7.26 -27.63
CA PHE A 7 -28.47 5.88 -27.93
C PHE A 7 -29.52 5.81 -29.04
N GLN A 8 -30.48 6.74 -29.05
CA GLN A 8 -31.52 6.80 -30.09
C GLN A 8 -30.97 7.14 -31.48
N GLU A 9 -29.93 7.97 -31.54
CA GLU A 9 -29.33 8.44 -32.80
C GLU A 9 -28.18 7.56 -33.31
N ALA A 10 -27.74 6.55 -32.55
CA ALA A 10 -26.58 5.71 -32.90
C ALA A 10 -26.92 4.67 -33.99
N ASP A 11 -26.06 4.58 -35.01
CA ASP A 11 -26.17 3.54 -36.05
C ASP A 11 -25.94 2.11 -35.50
N VAL A 12 -25.13 1.99 -34.44
CA VAL A 12 -24.79 0.71 -33.79
C VAL A 12 -24.66 0.90 -32.29
N ILE A 13 -25.24 -0.03 -31.52
CA ILE A 13 -25.09 -0.13 -30.07
C ILE A 13 -24.43 -1.49 -29.75
N VAL A 14 -23.37 -1.46 -28.94
CA VAL A 14 -22.75 -2.68 -28.39
C VAL A 14 -22.91 -2.64 -26.87
N ASP A 15 -23.66 -3.62 -26.35
CA ASP A 15 -23.85 -3.83 -24.93
C ASP A 15 -23.34 -5.23 -24.56
N GLN A 16 -22.43 -5.29 -23.58
CA GLN A 16 -21.74 -6.50 -23.15
C GLN A 16 -21.38 -6.40 -21.67
N THR A 17 -21.47 -7.54 -20.97
CA THR A 17 -21.02 -7.69 -19.58
C THR A 17 -19.69 -8.42 -19.54
N TYR A 18 -18.72 -7.84 -18.83
CA TYR A 18 -17.39 -8.41 -18.66
C TYR A 18 -17.07 -8.64 -17.18
N THR A 19 -16.24 -9.65 -16.91
CA THR A 19 -15.70 -9.95 -15.58
C THR A 19 -14.20 -10.27 -15.70
N THR A 20 -13.47 -10.11 -14.60
CA THR A 20 -12.05 -10.46 -14.50
C THR A 20 -11.80 -11.36 -13.29
N SER A 21 -10.70 -12.12 -13.32
CA SER A 21 -10.25 -12.95 -12.20
C SER A 21 -9.45 -12.14 -11.19
N ARG A 22 -9.30 -12.67 -9.98
CA ARG A 22 -8.29 -12.19 -9.02
C ARG A 22 -6.90 -12.60 -9.50
N VAL A 23 -5.94 -11.70 -9.38
CA VAL A 23 -4.54 -11.91 -9.74
C VAL A 23 -3.67 -11.46 -8.56
N GLU A 24 -2.58 -12.18 -8.31
CA GLU A 24 -1.59 -11.87 -7.28
C GLU A 24 -0.37 -11.19 -7.92
N GLN A 25 0.26 -10.26 -7.19
CA GLN A 25 1.36 -9.44 -7.69
C GLN A 25 2.63 -10.26 -7.92
N ALA A 26 2.81 -11.35 -7.17
CA ALA A 26 3.84 -12.37 -7.38
C ALA A 26 5.27 -11.82 -7.53
N TYR A 27 5.60 -10.76 -6.78
CA TYR A 27 6.98 -10.31 -6.64
C TYR A 27 7.85 -11.42 -6.03
N LEU A 28 9.11 -11.49 -6.45
CA LEU A 28 10.02 -12.58 -6.04
C LEU A 28 10.49 -12.45 -4.59
N GLU A 29 10.55 -11.23 -4.06
CA GLU A 29 10.91 -10.95 -2.67
C GLU A 29 9.65 -10.87 -1.80
N PRO A 30 9.41 -11.82 -0.88
CA PRO A 30 8.31 -11.74 0.07
C PRO A 30 8.37 -10.48 0.94
N ASP A 31 7.25 -10.13 1.57
CA ASP A 31 7.22 -9.04 2.53
C ASP A 31 8.22 -9.27 3.66
N ALA A 32 9.06 -8.27 3.90
CA ALA A 32 10.12 -8.34 4.89
C ALA A 32 10.45 -6.95 5.42
N GLY A 33 10.91 -6.92 6.67
CA GLY A 33 11.44 -5.74 7.31
C GLY A 33 12.03 -6.07 8.68
N PHE A 34 12.68 -5.09 9.28
CA PHE A 34 13.13 -5.13 10.66
C PHE A 34 12.95 -3.76 11.31
N GLY A 35 12.88 -3.73 12.63
CA GLY A 35 12.74 -2.51 13.41
C GLY A 35 13.69 -2.47 14.60
N TYR A 36 13.94 -1.27 15.10
CA TYR A 36 14.64 -1.04 16.36
C TYR A 36 14.21 0.29 16.98
N VAL A 37 14.47 0.44 18.28
CA VAL A 37 14.32 1.71 19.00
C VAL A 37 15.65 2.46 18.98
N ASP A 38 15.64 3.73 18.57
CA ASP A 38 16.84 4.58 18.56
C ASP A 38 17.16 5.18 19.94
N ASP A 39 18.28 5.92 20.01
CA ASP A 39 18.77 6.52 21.27
C ASP A 39 17.81 7.57 21.87
N ASP A 40 16.93 8.16 21.07
CA ASP A 40 15.91 9.14 21.51
C ASP A 40 14.56 8.45 21.85
N GLY A 41 14.53 7.11 21.76
CA GLY A 41 13.37 6.27 22.01
C GLY A 41 12.35 6.29 20.85
N GLY A 42 12.75 6.71 19.66
CA GLY A 42 11.96 6.65 18.44
C GLY A 42 12.00 5.25 17.81
N ILE A 43 10.94 4.87 17.09
CA ILE A 43 10.85 3.59 16.37
C ILE A 43 11.36 3.79 14.95
N VAL A 44 12.38 3.04 14.56
CA VAL A 44 12.92 3.03 13.20
C VAL A 44 12.62 1.69 12.54
N LEU A 45 11.96 1.73 11.39
CA LEU A 45 11.58 0.55 10.61
C LEU A 45 12.25 0.57 9.24
N HIS A 46 12.94 -0.50 8.88
CA HIS A 46 13.41 -0.76 7.52
C HIS A 46 12.51 -1.81 6.88
N VAL A 47 11.76 -1.44 5.85
CA VAL A 47 10.73 -2.33 5.29
C VAL A 47 10.75 -2.28 3.76
N SER A 48 10.49 -3.43 3.14
CA SER A 48 10.18 -3.51 1.72
C SER A 48 8.79 -2.92 1.49
N THR A 49 8.72 -1.66 1.06
CA THR A 49 7.47 -0.90 0.91
C THR A 49 7.48 -0.06 -0.38
N GLN A 50 6.30 0.39 -0.81
CA GLN A 50 6.10 1.39 -1.86
C GLN A 50 5.59 2.73 -1.31
N ASN A 51 5.28 2.83 -0.01
CA ASN A 51 4.63 4.00 0.58
C ASN A 51 5.07 4.30 2.03
N PRO A 52 6.35 4.63 2.27
CA PRO A 52 6.90 4.74 3.63
C PRO A 52 6.25 5.83 4.50
N HIS A 53 5.72 6.91 3.90
CA HIS A 53 5.04 7.98 4.67
C HIS A 53 3.64 7.57 5.12
N TYR A 54 2.94 6.75 4.32
CA TYR A 54 1.67 6.16 4.72
C TYR A 54 1.89 5.14 5.84
N ASP A 55 2.89 4.27 5.67
CA ASP A 55 3.31 3.31 6.69
C ASP A 55 3.65 3.99 8.02
N GLN A 56 4.37 5.12 7.99
CA GLN A 56 4.69 5.90 9.18
C GLN A 56 3.43 6.33 9.93
N ALA A 57 2.43 6.84 9.20
CA ALA A 57 1.17 7.29 9.78
C ALA A 57 0.37 6.14 10.38
N GLU A 58 0.30 5.00 9.70
CA GLU A 58 -0.39 3.81 10.20
C GLU A 58 0.28 3.25 11.46
N VAL A 59 1.60 3.12 11.46
CA VAL A 59 2.36 2.65 12.63
C VAL A 59 2.20 3.60 13.81
N ALA A 60 2.32 4.91 13.59
CA ALA A 60 2.13 5.91 14.64
C ALA A 60 0.71 5.84 15.23
N ALA A 61 -0.32 5.73 14.37
CA ALA A 61 -1.71 5.61 14.80
C ALA A 61 -1.97 4.33 15.60
N VAL A 62 -1.45 3.18 15.16
CA VAL A 62 -1.63 1.88 15.83
C VAL A 62 -0.95 1.85 17.19
N LEU A 63 0.23 2.45 17.32
CA LEU A 63 0.99 2.47 18.56
C LEU A 63 0.62 3.64 19.50
N GLY A 64 -0.21 4.57 19.04
CA GLY A 64 -0.58 5.76 19.81
C GLY A 64 0.59 6.74 20.02
N LEU A 65 1.46 6.86 19.02
CA LEU A 65 2.63 7.72 19.03
C LEU A 65 2.44 8.95 18.12
N ASP A 66 3.17 10.02 18.41
CA ASP A 66 3.30 11.14 17.48
C ASP A 66 4.09 10.73 16.23
N LEU A 67 3.80 11.34 15.08
CA LEU A 67 4.43 10.98 13.79
C LEU A 67 5.97 11.07 13.82
N ASP A 68 6.52 12.03 14.56
CA ASP A 68 7.96 12.24 14.68
C ASP A 68 8.66 11.18 15.55
N ARG A 69 7.91 10.35 16.28
CA ARG A 69 8.41 9.19 17.02
C ARG A 69 8.58 7.93 16.16
N VAL A 70 8.13 7.96 14.90
CA VAL A 70 8.21 6.84 13.97
C VAL A 70 8.95 7.24 12.72
N ARG A 71 9.92 6.44 12.30
CA ARG A 71 10.67 6.63 11.06
C ARG A 71 10.61 5.35 10.23
N VAL A 72 9.98 5.42 9.06
CA VAL A 72 9.97 4.31 8.10
C VAL A 72 10.96 4.60 6.98
N ILE A 73 11.89 3.67 6.77
CA ILE A 73 12.90 3.70 5.73
C ILE A 73 12.56 2.60 4.74
N GLN A 74 12.30 2.99 3.50
CA GLN A 74 12.15 2.04 2.41
C GLN A 74 13.50 1.34 2.17
N ALA A 75 13.54 0.03 2.38
CA ALA A 75 14.67 -0.81 2.02
C ALA A 75 14.77 -1.00 0.50
N ALA A 76 15.78 -1.70 0.00
CA ALA A 76 15.82 -2.08 -1.41
C ALA A 76 14.64 -3.05 -1.72
N THR A 77 13.56 -2.52 -2.30
CA THR A 77 12.30 -3.25 -2.52
C THR A 77 12.36 -4.16 -3.75
N GLY A 78 12.26 -5.48 -3.56
CA GLY A 78 12.32 -6.53 -4.58
C GLY A 78 11.02 -6.75 -5.36
N GLY A 79 10.36 -5.67 -5.77
CA GLY A 79 9.06 -5.68 -6.46
C GLY A 79 7.88 -5.48 -5.50
N GLY A 80 6.76 -5.00 -6.04
CA GLY A 80 5.55 -4.70 -5.28
C GLY A 80 4.27 -4.69 -6.11
N PHE A 81 4.30 -4.08 -7.30
CA PHE A 81 3.17 -4.06 -8.26
C PHE A 81 1.82 -3.66 -7.63
N GLY A 82 1.86 -2.82 -6.60
CA GLY A 82 0.70 -2.34 -5.86
C GLY A 82 0.44 -3.06 -4.54
N SER A 83 0.94 -4.28 -4.30
CA SER A 83 0.66 -4.99 -3.04
C SER A 83 1.48 -4.49 -1.85
N LYS A 84 2.59 -3.78 -2.07
CA LYS A 84 3.40 -3.17 -1.00
C LYS A 84 3.04 -1.70 -0.76
N LEU A 85 1.84 -1.29 -1.15
CA LEU A 85 1.26 0.03 -0.82
C LEU A 85 0.58 0.01 0.55
N ASP A 86 -0.10 -1.09 0.86
CA ASP A 86 -0.77 -1.32 2.13
C ASP A 86 0.22 -1.84 3.18
N VAL A 87 -0.14 -1.69 4.45
CA VAL A 87 0.64 -2.22 5.57
C VAL A 87 0.64 -3.76 5.54
N SER A 88 1.84 -4.35 5.59
CA SER A 88 2.09 -5.78 5.75
C SER A 88 2.69 -6.08 7.12
N VAL A 89 4.00 -5.88 7.30
CA VAL A 89 4.75 -6.24 8.52
C VAL A 89 5.03 -5.03 9.45
N GLN A 90 4.81 -3.80 8.98
CA GLN A 90 5.24 -2.56 9.62
C GLN A 90 4.73 -2.44 11.07
N CYS A 91 3.43 -2.60 11.29
CA CYS A 91 2.83 -2.45 12.63
C CYS A 91 3.26 -3.56 13.60
N TYR A 92 3.48 -4.78 13.11
CA TYR A 92 3.97 -5.88 13.94
C TYR A 92 5.41 -5.64 14.38
N LEU A 93 6.26 -5.14 13.47
CA LEU A 93 7.64 -4.78 13.78
C LEU A 93 7.73 -3.59 14.74
N GLY A 94 6.82 -2.62 14.64
CA GLY A 94 6.78 -1.48 15.57
C GLY A 94 6.27 -1.85 16.97
N LEU A 95 5.52 -2.94 17.12
CA LEU A 95 5.01 -3.41 18.41
C LEU A 95 6.04 -4.24 19.21
N ALA A 96 6.92 -4.95 18.51
CA ALA A 96 7.87 -5.92 19.08
C ALA A 96 9.12 -5.26 19.68
#